data_AF-A0A7K3RJC9-F1
#
_entry.id   AF-A0A7K3RJC9-F1
#
_cell.length_a   1.000
_cell.length_b   1.000
_cell.length_c   1.000
_cell.angle_alpha   90.00
_cell.angle_beta   90.00
_cell.angle_gamma   90.00
#
_symmetry.space_group_name_H-M   'P 1'
#
loop_
_entity.id
_entity.type
_entity.pdbx_description
1 polymer ?
#
loop_
_entity_poly.entity_id
_entity_poly.type
_entity_poly.pdbx_seq_one_letter_code
_entity_poly.pdbx_strand_id
1 'polypeptide(L)'
;MSTLTPPKPDTVTAAPAALRGPVRVLLRVHRKTLFAGAALLVIGIGIVVAHRVWMASSKVLCADGDTTTCGDDVYVSSYAHTSTETFLADGGGALLLLAGLIGVFVAGPLIARELESGTFRLAWAQSVSPARWLAARLAVPAALTVIGLTVLVVVYRWGLWALRAGPYNPGLRWFADGVFPGTGPAVLGYALLAVAVGALCAVLVRRTLLSMSLSALVLGAVGIGLSTWRYLLWPAVLRQGEGPKLLRDSDWFLEGGMLTASGSKVYWRDCYHAGSEDGYEACMRDRGGVTPFAEVHPASHYWPLQLVETGILIALAALAVFAAFRVLRRLHG
;
A
#
# COMPACT_ATOMS: atom_id res chain seq x y z
N MET A 1 -15.09 32.25 -69.89
CA MET A 1 -15.29 31.03 -69.08
C MET A 1 -14.11 30.91 -68.14
N SER A 2 -14.23 31.42 -66.91
CA SER A 2 -13.19 31.27 -65.88
C SER A 2 -13.61 30.16 -64.94
N THR A 3 -12.90 29.05 -64.99
CA THR A 3 -13.05 27.90 -64.09
C THR A 3 -12.58 28.28 -62.68
N LEU A 4 -13.53 28.48 -61.77
CA LEU A 4 -13.30 28.57 -60.33
C LEU A 4 -13.10 27.15 -59.78
N THR A 5 -11.85 26.78 -59.51
CA THR A 5 -11.53 25.57 -58.75
C THR A 5 -11.70 25.90 -57.25
N PRO A 6 -12.45 25.10 -56.47
CA PRO A 6 -12.58 25.33 -55.03
C PRO A 6 -11.23 25.06 -54.32
N PRO A 7 -10.86 25.88 -53.32
CA PRO A 7 -9.64 25.65 -52.57
C PRO A 7 -9.72 24.33 -51.80
N LYS A 8 -8.63 23.56 -51.85
CA LYS A 8 -8.44 22.30 -51.11
C LYS A 8 -8.58 22.59 -49.61
N PRO A 9 -9.39 21.82 -48.86
CA PRO A 9 -9.49 22.02 -47.42
C PRO A 9 -8.15 21.73 -46.77
N ASP A 10 -7.60 22.74 -46.08
CA ASP A 10 -6.41 22.59 -45.26
C ASP A 10 -6.68 21.49 -44.23
N THR A 11 -5.84 20.46 -44.26
CA THR A 11 -5.86 19.42 -43.26
C THR A 11 -5.34 20.06 -41.97
N VAL A 12 -6.25 20.55 -41.14
CA VAL A 12 -5.92 21.08 -39.82
C VAL A 12 -5.29 19.94 -39.03
N THR A 13 -3.96 19.94 -38.95
CA THR A 13 -3.20 19.05 -38.08
C THR A 13 -3.66 19.32 -36.66
N ALA A 14 -4.52 18.45 -36.12
CA ALA A 14 -5.04 18.58 -34.78
C ALA A 14 -3.86 18.56 -33.80
N ALA A 15 -3.52 19.72 -33.25
CA ALA A 15 -2.56 19.81 -32.15
C ALA A 15 -2.98 18.81 -31.05
N PRO A 16 -2.03 18.11 -30.39
CA PRO A 16 -2.35 17.10 -29.40
C PRO A 16 -3.29 17.72 -28.36
N ALA A 17 -4.51 17.19 -28.32
CA ALA A 17 -5.61 17.84 -27.62
C ALA A 17 -5.33 17.91 -26.12
N ALA A 18 -4.93 19.08 -25.65
CA ALA A 18 -4.43 19.26 -24.30
C ALA A 18 -5.55 19.12 -23.26
N LEU A 19 -5.35 18.24 -22.27
CA LEU A 19 -6.19 18.10 -21.06
C LEU A 19 -6.19 19.36 -20.16
N ARG A 20 -5.48 20.42 -20.55
CA ARG A 20 -5.26 21.64 -19.74
C ARG A 20 -6.56 22.31 -19.30
N GLY A 21 -7.57 22.35 -20.17
CA GLY A 21 -8.89 22.92 -19.86
C GLY A 21 -9.59 22.21 -18.69
N PRO A 22 -9.98 20.93 -18.84
CA PRO A 22 -10.69 20.20 -17.77
C PRO A 22 -9.87 20.06 -16.49
N VAL A 23 -8.54 19.93 -16.57
CA VAL A 23 -7.67 19.86 -15.38
C VAL A 23 -7.72 21.17 -14.57
N ARG A 24 -7.60 22.34 -15.22
CA ARG A 24 -7.66 23.64 -14.53
C ARG A 24 -8.99 23.86 -13.83
N VAL A 25 -10.10 23.48 -14.46
CA VAL A 25 -11.43 23.59 -13.86
C VAL A 25 -11.52 22.70 -12.62
N LEU A 26 -11.08 21.44 -12.74
CA LEU A 26 -11.12 20.49 -11.62
C LEU A 26 -10.34 20.99 -10.40
N LEU A 27 -9.12 21.49 -10.61
CA LEU A 27 -8.30 22.05 -9.52
C LEU A 27 -8.95 23.26 -8.86
N ARG A 28 -9.60 24.14 -9.63
CA ARG A 28 -10.29 25.32 -9.08
C ARG A 28 -11.53 24.94 -8.28
N VAL A 29 -12.36 24.05 -8.81
CA VAL A 29 -13.60 23.58 -8.16
C VAL A 29 -13.27 22.85 -6.85
N HIS A 30 -12.24 22.01 -6.85
CA HIS A 30 -11.86 21.19 -5.70
C HIS A 30 -10.74 21.78 -4.84
N ARG A 31 -10.49 23.10 -4.90
CA ARG A 31 -9.41 23.76 -4.15
C ARG A 31 -9.43 23.48 -2.65
N LYS A 32 -10.61 23.36 -2.04
CA LYS A 32 -10.75 23.03 -0.61
C LYS A 32 -10.26 21.61 -0.30
N THR A 33 -10.57 20.65 -1.17
CA THR A 33 -10.06 19.28 -1.07
C THR A 33 -8.55 19.24 -1.26
N LEU A 34 -7.99 20.06 -2.16
CA LEU A 34 -6.55 20.19 -2.33
C LEU A 34 -5.87 20.76 -1.06
N PHE A 35 -6.44 21.82 -0.46
CA PHE A 35 -5.91 22.36 0.79
C PHE A 35 -5.98 21.36 1.95
N ALA A 36 -7.09 20.61 2.06
CA ALA A 36 -7.20 19.56 3.07
C ALA A 36 -6.15 18.46 2.84
N GLY A 37 -5.95 18.01 1.60
CA GLY A 37 -4.91 17.03 1.27
C GLY A 37 -3.50 17.55 1.56
N ALA A 38 -3.21 18.81 1.24
CA ALA A 38 -1.93 19.45 1.55
C ALA A 38 -1.71 19.59 3.06
N ALA A 39 -2.76 19.93 3.83
CA ALA A 39 -2.70 19.99 5.29
C ALA A 39 -2.42 18.60 5.88
N LEU A 40 -3.09 17.55 5.41
CA LEU A 40 -2.82 16.17 5.84
C LEU A 40 -1.39 15.72 5.52
N LEU A 41 -0.88 16.10 4.35
CA LEU A 41 0.51 15.84 3.97
C LEU A 41 1.48 16.53 4.95
N VAL A 42 1.28 17.82 5.23
CA VAL A 42 2.11 18.58 6.17
C VAL A 42 2.03 18.00 7.59
N ILE A 43 0.83 17.61 8.04
CA ILE A 43 0.63 16.97 9.35
C ILE A 43 1.39 15.65 9.42
N GLY A 44 1.26 14.78 8.41
CA GLY A 44 1.98 13.50 8.38
C GLY A 44 3.49 13.68 8.43
N ILE A 45 4.04 14.65 7.67
CA ILE A 45 5.46 15.00 7.71
C ILE A 45 5.84 15.52 9.11
N GLY A 46 5.05 16.45 9.63
CA GLY A 46 5.29 17.08 10.93
C GLY A 46 5.30 16.07 12.08
N ILE A 47 4.42 15.06 12.05
CA ILE A 47 4.37 13.98 13.03
C ILE A 47 5.68 13.19 13.03
N VAL A 48 6.16 12.75 11.86
CA VAL A 48 7.41 11.98 11.77
C VAL A 48 8.62 12.82 12.21
N VAL A 49 8.67 14.10 11.81
CA VAL A 49 9.72 15.03 12.23
C VAL A 49 9.67 15.27 13.73
N ALA A 50 8.48 15.48 14.31
CA ALA A 50 8.31 15.70 15.75
C ALA A 50 8.79 14.49 16.56
N HIS A 51 8.42 13.27 16.14
CA HIS A 51 8.92 12.04 16.75
C HIS A 51 10.44 11.93 16.65
N ARG A 52 11.04 12.27 15.50
CA ARG A 52 12.50 12.26 15.33
C ARG A 52 13.21 13.26 16.23
N VAL A 53 12.69 14.47 16.35
CA VAL A 53 13.22 15.50 17.26
C VAL A 53 13.05 15.09 18.72
N TRP A 54 11.91 14.50 19.09
CA TRP A 54 11.66 14.02 20.44
C TRP A 54 12.58 12.87 20.84
N MET A 55 12.79 11.89 19.96
CA MET A 55 13.78 10.83 20.21
C MET A 55 15.19 11.42 20.38
N ALA A 56 15.59 12.35 19.51
CA ALA A 56 16.91 12.96 19.56
C ALA A 56 17.14 13.85 20.79
N SER A 57 16.08 14.40 21.39
CA SER A 57 16.15 15.22 22.61
C SER A 57 15.96 14.41 23.90
N SER A 58 15.65 13.12 23.80
CA SER A 58 15.46 12.26 24.97
C SER A 58 16.80 12.02 25.69
N LYS A 59 16.77 12.05 27.02
CA LYS A 59 17.96 11.71 27.83
C LYS A 59 18.20 10.21 27.71
N VAL A 60 19.32 9.88 27.09
CA VAL A 60 19.88 8.53 27.02
C VAL A 60 21.24 8.56 27.70
N LEU A 61 21.59 7.50 28.43
CA LEU A 61 22.89 7.37 29.10
C LEU A 61 23.95 6.79 28.17
N CYS A 62 23.53 6.05 27.14
CA CYS A 62 24.39 5.29 26.25
C CYS A 62 24.06 5.56 24.77
N ALA A 63 25.02 5.29 23.88
CA ALA A 63 24.93 5.61 22.45
C ALA A 63 23.91 4.73 21.67
N ASP A 64 23.57 3.58 22.22
CA ASP A 64 22.53 2.65 21.75
C ASP A 64 21.10 3.09 22.14
N GLY A 65 20.96 4.18 22.91
CA GLY A 65 19.67 4.69 23.35
C GLY A 65 19.19 4.14 24.68
N ASP A 66 20.07 3.45 25.42
CA ASP A 66 19.78 2.92 26.74
C ASP A 66 19.61 4.04 27.78
N THR A 67 18.69 3.82 28.71
CA THR A 67 18.42 4.67 29.86
C THR A 67 18.88 4.06 31.19
N THR A 68 19.50 2.88 31.17
CA THR A 68 20.24 2.31 32.31
C THR A 68 21.73 2.67 32.24
N THR A 69 22.51 2.18 33.19
CA THR A 69 23.97 2.33 33.19
C THR A 69 24.61 1.51 32.08
N CYS A 70 25.50 2.14 31.30
CA CYS A 70 26.09 1.47 30.14
C CYS A 70 26.88 0.22 30.54
N GLY A 71 26.52 -0.91 29.94
CA GLY A 71 27.18 -2.20 30.18
C GLY A 71 26.48 -3.09 31.22
N ASP A 72 25.31 -2.69 31.73
CA ASP A 72 24.43 -3.60 32.47
C ASP A 72 23.80 -4.65 31.54
N ASP A 73 23.45 -5.80 32.10
CA ASP A 73 22.74 -6.88 31.38
C ASP A 73 21.28 -6.50 31.03
N VAL A 74 20.78 -5.36 31.53
CA VAL A 74 19.40 -4.91 31.37
C VAL A 74 19.35 -3.64 30.53
N TYR A 75 18.83 -3.79 29.30
CA TYR A 75 18.58 -2.69 28.37
C TYR A 75 17.15 -2.14 28.56
N VAL A 76 17.03 -0.82 28.77
CA VAL A 76 15.73 -0.13 28.82
C VAL A 76 15.74 1.06 27.88
N SER A 77 14.95 0.97 26.80
CA SER A 77 14.79 2.08 25.86
C SER A 77 14.04 3.25 26.49
N SER A 78 14.37 4.48 26.07
CA SER A 78 13.63 5.66 26.53
C SER A 78 12.16 5.64 26.12
N TYR A 79 11.29 6.27 26.91
CA TYR A 79 9.85 6.39 26.58
C TYR A 79 9.62 7.02 25.20
N ALA A 80 10.47 7.97 24.80
CA ALA A 80 10.42 8.59 23.48
C ALA A 80 10.74 7.59 22.36
N HIS A 81 11.68 6.67 22.59
CA HIS A 81 12.03 5.61 21.66
C HIS A 81 10.86 4.63 21.49
N THR A 82 10.37 4.04 22.59
CA THR A 82 9.26 3.07 22.57
C THR A 82 7.99 3.67 21.96
N SER A 83 7.64 4.91 22.33
CA SER A 83 6.45 5.56 21.78
C SER A 83 6.58 5.82 20.27
N THR A 84 7.78 6.17 19.82
CA THR A 84 8.04 6.40 18.39
C THR A 84 8.06 5.10 17.60
N GLU A 85 8.60 4.03 18.17
CA GLU A 85 8.50 2.69 17.58
C GLU A 85 7.04 2.29 17.39
N THR A 86 6.23 2.33 18.44
CA THR A 86 4.81 1.96 18.37
C THR A 86 4.08 2.80 17.32
N PHE A 87 4.32 4.11 17.30
CA PHE A 87 3.70 5.01 16.33
C PHE A 87 4.12 4.70 14.89
N LEU A 88 5.41 4.46 14.65
CA LEU A 88 5.93 4.16 13.32
C LEU A 88 5.62 2.73 12.86
N ALA A 89 5.40 1.77 13.76
CA ALA A 89 4.94 0.43 13.41
C ALA A 89 3.58 0.48 12.68
N ASP A 90 2.67 1.36 13.13
CA ASP A 90 1.35 1.56 12.52
C ASP A 90 1.35 2.56 11.35
N GLY A 91 2.46 3.27 11.13
CA GLY A 91 2.56 4.37 10.17
C GLY A 91 2.20 3.98 8.74
N GLY A 92 2.63 2.81 8.26
CA GLY A 92 2.25 2.38 6.91
C GLY A 92 0.79 1.89 6.81
N GLY A 93 0.18 1.43 7.91
CA GLY A 93 -1.27 1.22 8.01
C GLY A 93 -2.03 2.53 7.82
N ALA A 94 -1.55 3.62 8.42
CA ALA A 94 -2.12 4.96 8.21
C ALA A 94 -1.98 5.43 6.75
N LEU A 95 -0.85 5.14 6.08
CA LEU A 95 -0.68 5.44 4.65
C LEU A 95 -1.63 4.64 3.76
N LEU A 96 -1.85 3.35 4.08
CA LEU A 96 -2.85 2.52 3.38
C LEU A 96 -4.27 3.04 3.59
N LEU A 97 -4.61 3.41 4.83
CA LEU A 97 -5.90 4.00 5.13
C LEU A 97 -6.09 5.30 4.34
N LEU A 98 -5.08 6.17 4.31
CA LEU A 98 -5.10 7.40 3.51
C LEU A 98 -5.32 7.10 2.02
N ALA A 99 -4.61 6.12 1.45
CA ALA A 99 -4.78 5.68 0.07
C ALA A 99 -6.23 5.23 -0.21
N GLY A 100 -6.81 4.42 0.69
CA GLY A 100 -8.20 3.97 0.60
C GLY A 100 -9.21 5.12 0.71
N LEU A 101 -9.01 6.03 1.68
CA LEU A 101 -9.85 7.21 1.88
C LEU A 101 -9.84 8.13 0.65
N ILE A 102 -8.71 8.26 -0.04
CA ILE A 102 -8.65 9.04 -1.29
C ILE A 102 -9.51 8.39 -2.39
N GLY A 103 -9.48 7.07 -2.55
CA GLY A 103 -10.37 6.38 -3.49
C GLY A 103 -11.85 6.57 -3.15
N VAL A 104 -12.19 6.33 -1.89
CA VAL A 104 -13.58 6.32 -1.39
C VAL A 104 -14.17 7.73 -1.31
N PHE A 105 -13.43 8.75 -0.86
CA PHE A 105 -13.97 10.07 -0.58
C PHE A 105 -13.59 11.15 -1.61
N VAL A 106 -12.58 10.90 -2.45
CA VAL A 106 -12.15 11.86 -3.48
C VAL A 106 -12.47 11.35 -4.88
N ALA A 107 -11.87 10.24 -5.32
CA ALA A 107 -11.99 9.80 -6.71
C ALA A 107 -13.42 9.36 -7.08
N GLY A 108 -14.04 8.49 -6.26
CA GLY A 108 -15.40 8.01 -6.49
C GLY A 108 -16.45 9.13 -6.46
N PRO A 109 -16.56 9.91 -5.37
CA PRO A 109 -17.57 10.96 -5.24
C PRO A 109 -17.42 12.10 -6.26
N LEU A 110 -16.19 12.42 -6.70
CA LEU A 110 -15.95 13.42 -7.73
C LEU A 110 -16.62 13.03 -9.06
N ILE A 111 -16.62 11.74 -9.39
CA ILE A 111 -17.27 11.20 -10.59
C ILE A 111 -18.76 10.96 -10.32
N ALA A 112 -19.10 10.31 -9.20
CA ALA A 112 -20.47 9.89 -8.89
C ALA A 112 -21.42 11.08 -8.72
N ARG A 113 -20.99 12.17 -8.07
CA ARG A 113 -21.82 13.37 -7.88
C ARG A 113 -22.17 14.04 -9.21
N GLU A 114 -21.23 14.07 -10.16
CA GLU A 114 -21.50 14.65 -11.48
C GLU A 114 -22.47 13.80 -12.29
N LEU A 115 -22.36 12.48 -12.18
CA LEU A 115 -23.28 11.53 -12.82
C LEU A 115 -24.68 11.58 -12.20
N GLU A 116 -24.76 11.67 -10.87
CA GLU A 116 -26.00 11.74 -10.10
C GLU A 116 -26.75 13.05 -10.34
N SER A 117 -26.04 14.18 -10.37
CA SER A 117 -26.62 15.51 -10.64
C SER A 117 -26.88 15.80 -12.12
N GLY A 118 -26.41 14.96 -13.04
CA GLY A 118 -26.53 15.18 -14.48
C GLY A 118 -25.64 16.29 -15.06
N THR A 119 -24.80 16.91 -14.23
CA THR A 119 -23.89 18.01 -14.65
C THR A 119 -22.89 17.60 -15.72
N PHE A 120 -22.59 16.29 -15.84
CA PHE A 120 -21.75 15.74 -16.91
C PHE A 120 -22.26 16.09 -18.32
N ARG A 121 -23.58 16.26 -18.51
CA ARG A 121 -24.17 16.59 -19.83
C ARG A 121 -23.74 17.96 -20.32
N LEU A 122 -23.65 18.95 -19.43
CA LEU A 122 -23.17 20.30 -19.76
C LEU A 122 -21.70 20.26 -20.17
N ALA A 123 -20.88 19.49 -19.44
CA ALA A 123 -19.47 19.33 -19.75
C ALA A 123 -19.26 18.69 -21.13
N TRP A 124 -20.08 17.69 -21.48
CA TRP A 124 -19.97 17.02 -22.78
C TRP A 124 -20.50 17.84 -23.95
N ALA A 125 -21.50 18.71 -23.71
CA ALA A 125 -21.98 19.65 -24.72
C ALA A 125 -20.93 20.73 -25.06
N GLN A 126 -20.03 21.06 -24.13
CA GLN A 126 -19.05 22.14 -24.28
C GLN A 126 -17.65 21.65 -24.69
N SER A 127 -17.56 20.92 -25.82
CA SER A 127 -16.32 20.49 -26.49
C SER A 127 -15.46 19.41 -25.81
N VAL A 128 -15.90 18.83 -24.68
CA VAL A 128 -15.17 17.77 -23.98
C VAL A 128 -15.78 16.41 -24.26
N SER A 129 -15.04 15.49 -24.87
CA SER A 129 -15.54 14.12 -25.09
C SER A 129 -15.67 13.33 -23.78
N PRO A 130 -16.59 12.34 -23.68
CA PRO A 130 -16.75 11.53 -22.47
C PRO A 130 -15.45 10.86 -22.00
N ALA A 131 -14.64 10.36 -22.93
CA ALA A 131 -13.34 9.77 -22.62
C ALA A 131 -12.36 10.79 -22.03
N ARG A 132 -12.29 12.02 -22.59
CA ARG A 132 -11.43 13.08 -22.07
C ARG A 132 -11.89 13.56 -20.68
N TRP A 133 -13.20 13.61 -20.48
CA TRP A 133 -13.82 13.95 -19.20
C TRP A 133 -13.43 12.96 -18.10
N LEU A 134 -13.51 11.64 -18.37
CA LEU A 134 -13.12 10.61 -17.40
C LEU A 134 -11.60 10.57 -17.19
N ALA A 135 -10.81 10.70 -18.25
CA ALA A 135 -9.35 10.71 -18.17
C ALA A 135 -8.83 11.82 -17.25
N ALA A 136 -9.37 13.03 -17.34
CA ALA A 136 -8.98 14.12 -16.44
C ALA A 136 -9.32 13.83 -14.97
N ARG A 137 -10.46 13.17 -14.71
CA ARG A 137 -10.94 12.84 -13.35
C ARG A 137 -10.22 11.65 -12.72
N LEU A 138 -9.54 10.84 -13.53
CA LEU A 138 -8.64 9.80 -13.07
C LEU A 138 -7.21 10.32 -12.89
N ALA A 139 -6.67 11.00 -13.91
CA ALA A 139 -5.27 11.39 -13.96
C ALA A 139 -4.90 12.40 -12.86
N VAL A 140 -5.78 13.37 -12.56
CA VAL A 140 -5.46 14.40 -11.55
C VAL A 140 -5.41 13.81 -10.13
N PRO A 141 -6.44 13.10 -9.63
CA PRO A 141 -6.33 12.45 -8.32
C PRO A 141 -5.21 11.42 -8.29
N ALA A 142 -5.05 10.57 -9.31
CA ALA A 142 -3.97 9.58 -9.34
C ALA A 142 -2.58 10.23 -9.20
N ALA A 143 -2.30 11.29 -9.99
CA ALA A 143 -1.02 11.97 -9.94
C ALA A 143 -0.77 12.63 -8.57
N LEU A 144 -1.75 13.35 -8.04
CA LEU A 144 -1.62 14.01 -6.73
C LEU A 144 -1.41 13.01 -5.60
N THR A 145 -2.14 11.89 -5.62
CA THR A 145 -2.02 10.83 -4.63
C THR A 145 -0.67 10.14 -4.71
N VAL A 146 -0.20 9.79 -5.90
CA VAL A 146 1.11 9.16 -6.08
C VAL A 146 2.22 10.10 -5.60
N ILE A 147 2.17 11.39 -5.95
CA ILE A 147 3.17 12.37 -5.50
C ILE A 147 3.14 12.51 -3.97
N GLY A 148 1.95 12.74 -3.39
CA GLY A 148 1.80 12.93 -1.95
C GLY A 148 2.22 11.71 -1.14
N LEU A 149 1.79 10.52 -1.54
CA LEU A 149 2.19 9.27 -0.87
C LEU A 149 3.67 8.97 -1.08
N THR A 150 4.27 9.27 -2.24
CA THR A 150 5.71 9.09 -2.43
C THR A 150 6.49 9.95 -1.44
N VAL A 151 6.10 11.21 -1.25
CA VAL A 151 6.72 12.08 -0.23
C VAL A 151 6.55 11.50 1.16
N LEU A 152 5.34 11.05 1.53
CA LEU A 152 5.09 10.44 2.84
C LEU A 152 5.88 9.14 3.05
N VAL A 153 6.01 8.29 2.03
CA VAL A 153 6.83 7.06 2.07
C VAL A 153 8.30 7.39 2.30
N VAL A 154 8.83 8.40 1.61
CA VAL A 154 10.22 8.85 1.79
C VAL A 154 10.45 9.33 3.23
N VAL A 155 9.55 10.18 3.74
CA VAL A 155 9.63 10.69 5.12
C VAL A 155 9.46 9.57 6.15
N TYR A 156 8.52 8.65 5.92
CA TYR A 156 8.29 7.49 6.78
C TYR A 156 9.52 6.57 6.83
N ARG A 157 10.12 6.25 5.68
CA ARG A 157 11.37 5.48 5.60
C ARG A 157 12.53 6.18 6.32
N TRP A 158 12.61 7.51 6.21
CA TRP A 158 13.60 8.31 6.95
C TRP A 158 13.37 8.26 8.47
N GLY A 159 12.10 8.31 8.90
CA GLY A 159 11.73 8.11 10.30
C GLY A 159 12.13 6.74 10.83
N LEU A 160 11.82 5.68 10.08
CA LEU A 160 12.15 4.29 10.42
C LEU A 160 13.66 4.02 10.46
N TRP A 161 14.45 4.69 9.62
CA TRP A 161 15.91 4.51 9.58
C TRP A 161 16.56 4.79 10.94
N ALA A 162 15.99 5.73 11.71
CA ALA A 162 16.39 6.06 13.08
C ALA A 162 16.39 4.89 14.07
N LEU A 163 15.45 3.97 13.87
CA LEU A 163 15.11 2.92 14.84
C LEU A 163 15.83 1.60 14.55
N ARG A 164 16.66 1.55 13.49
CA ARG A 164 17.37 0.34 13.07
C ARG A 164 18.52 -0.08 13.98
N ALA A 165 18.89 0.75 14.95
CA ALA A 165 20.00 0.50 15.88
C ALA A 165 19.57 -0.21 17.17
N GLY A 166 18.27 -0.42 17.41
CA GLY A 166 17.77 -1.02 18.65
C GLY A 166 17.78 -2.56 18.61
N PRO A 167 18.12 -3.24 19.72
CA PRO A 167 18.27 -4.70 19.76
C PRO A 167 16.95 -5.50 19.72
N TYR A 168 15.76 -4.88 19.85
CA TYR A 168 14.51 -5.66 19.96
C TYR A 168 13.25 -4.91 19.50
N ASN A 169 12.96 -4.93 18.19
CA ASN A 169 11.83 -4.18 17.63
C ASN A 169 10.85 -5.08 16.83
N PRO A 170 9.99 -5.88 17.49
CA PRO A 170 9.08 -6.81 16.80
C PRO A 170 8.07 -6.09 15.91
N GLY A 171 7.65 -4.87 16.26
CA GLY A 171 6.68 -4.08 15.50
C GLY A 171 7.24 -3.44 14.22
N LEU A 172 8.58 -3.35 14.10
CA LEU A 172 9.26 -2.67 12.98
C LEU A 172 9.88 -3.63 11.98
N ARG A 173 9.59 -4.93 12.09
CA ARG A 173 10.08 -5.93 11.14
C ARG A 173 9.59 -5.59 9.74
N TRP A 174 10.43 -5.84 8.73
CA TRP A 174 10.14 -5.47 7.34
C TRP A 174 8.86 -6.07 6.78
N PHE A 175 8.42 -7.19 7.36
CA PHE A 175 7.22 -7.96 6.99
C PHE A 175 5.99 -7.63 7.84
N ALA A 176 6.11 -6.77 8.86
CA ALA A 176 4.97 -6.39 9.68
C ALA A 176 3.89 -5.72 8.82
N ASP A 177 2.62 -6.00 9.09
CA ASP A 177 1.51 -5.58 8.23
C ASP A 177 1.38 -4.07 8.08
N GLY A 178 1.77 -3.30 9.11
CA GLY A 178 1.85 -1.84 9.03
C GLY A 178 3.06 -1.37 8.22
N VAL A 179 4.23 -1.99 8.40
CA VAL A 179 5.52 -1.52 7.86
C VAL A 179 5.73 -1.92 6.41
N PHE A 180 5.40 -3.17 6.06
CA PHE A 180 5.63 -3.71 4.72
C PHE A 180 4.98 -2.81 3.65
N PRO A 181 3.65 -2.63 3.60
CA PRO A 181 3.03 -1.89 2.50
C PRO A 181 3.45 -0.43 2.45
N GLY A 182 3.65 0.21 3.61
CA GLY A 182 3.97 1.63 3.72
C GLY A 182 5.41 2.01 3.42
N THR A 183 6.34 1.06 3.34
CA THR A 183 7.75 1.36 3.08
C THR A 183 8.16 1.23 1.62
N GLY A 184 7.31 0.67 0.76
CA GLY A 184 7.65 0.34 -0.62
C GLY A 184 6.63 0.80 -1.64
N PRO A 185 6.77 0.38 -2.91
CA PRO A 185 5.85 0.78 -3.98
C PRO A 185 4.43 0.20 -3.84
N ALA A 186 4.21 -0.81 -2.97
CA ALA A 186 2.90 -1.44 -2.80
C ALA A 186 1.81 -0.42 -2.43
N VAL A 187 2.08 0.52 -1.50
CA VAL A 187 1.12 1.58 -1.13
C VAL A 187 0.70 2.46 -2.31
N LEU A 188 1.61 2.69 -3.28
CA LEU A 188 1.28 3.42 -4.50
C LEU A 188 0.35 2.59 -5.40
N GLY A 189 0.56 1.27 -5.46
CA GLY A 189 -0.35 0.32 -6.09
C GLY A 189 -1.75 0.36 -5.46
N TYR A 190 -1.85 0.33 -4.13
CA TYR A 190 -3.12 0.45 -3.41
C TYR A 190 -3.82 1.77 -3.72
N ALA A 191 -3.08 2.88 -3.77
CA ALA A 191 -3.64 4.18 -4.08
C ALA A 191 -4.18 4.28 -5.52
N LEU A 192 -3.44 3.76 -6.50
CA LEU A 192 -3.89 3.70 -7.89
C LEU A 192 -5.12 2.81 -8.04
N LEU A 193 -5.13 1.66 -7.36
CA LEU A 193 -6.29 0.78 -7.29
C LEU A 193 -7.49 1.48 -6.66
N ALA A 194 -7.30 2.22 -5.56
CA ALA A 194 -8.35 2.96 -4.88
C ALA A 194 -9.00 4.02 -5.79
N VAL A 195 -8.19 4.77 -6.54
CA VAL A 195 -8.69 5.73 -7.54
C VAL A 195 -9.45 5.01 -8.66
N ALA A 196 -8.91 3.91 -9.17
CA ALA A 196 -9.50 3.15 -10.28
C ALA A 196 -10.83 2.48 -9.91
N VAL A 197 -10.88 1.80 -8.76
CA VAL A 197 -12.10 1.16 -8.22
C VAL A 197 -13.14 2.22 -7.88
N GLY A 198 -12.74 3.31 -7.22
CA GLY A 198 -13.63 4.44 -6.93
C GLY A 198 -14.32 4.97 -8.19
N ALA A 199 -13.56 5.16 -9.27
CA ALA A 199 -14.09 5.59 -10.55
C ALA A 199 -14.99 4.55 -11.22
N LEU A 200 -14.61 3.27 -11.20
CA LEU A 200 -15.42 2.18 -11.76
C LEU A 200 -16.77 2.07 -11.05
N CYS A 201 -16.77 2.03 -9.71
CA CYS A 201 -17.99 2.01 -8.90
C CYS A 201 -18.87 3.23 -9.19
N ALA A 202 -18.27 4.41 -9.33
CA ALA A 202 -19.00 5.65 -9.64
C ALA A 202 -19.70 5.58 -10.99
N VAL A 203 -19.02 5.09 -12.02
CA VAL A 203 -19.56 4.97 -13.39
C VAL A 203 -20.65 3.89 -13.48
N LEU A 204 -20.49 2.77 -12.75
CA LEU A 204 -21.46 1.67 -12.72
C LEU A 204 -22.75 2.06 -11.99
N VAL A 205 -22.62 2.64 -10.80
CA VAL A 205 -23.75 2.80 -9.87
C VAL A 205 -24.40 4.17 -9.99
N ARG A 206 -23.62 5.21 -10.34
CA ARG A 206 -24.08 6.60 -10.53
C ARG A 206 -24.79 7.21 -9.31
N ARG A 207 -24.62 6.61 -8.12
CA ARG A 207 -25.07 7.13 -6.82
C ARG A 207 -23.89 7.24 -5.90
N THR A 208 -23.69 8.41 -5.32
CA THR A 208 -22.49 8.74 -4.54
C THR A 208 -22.31 7.79 -3.35
N LEU A 209 -23.33 7.63 -2.51
CA LEU A 209 -23.22 6.81 -1.29
C LEU A 209 -22.94 5.33 -1.60
N LEU A 210 -23.69 4.72 -2.53
CA LEU A 210 -23.47 3.33 -2.91
C LEU A 210 -22.09 3.14 -3.55
N SER A 211 -21.63 4.09 -4.36
CA SER A 211 -20.28 4.04 -4.94
C SER A 211 -19.21 4.02 -3.84
N MET A 212 -19.36 4.83 -2.80
CA MET A 212 -18.41 4.89 -1.68
C MET A 212 -18.37 3.56 -0.93
N SER A 213 -19.54 3.02 -0.57
CA SER A 213 -19.64 1.75 0.15
C SER A 213 -19.04 0.59 -0.63
N LEU A 214 -19.35 0.47 -1.92
CA LEU A 214 -18.80 -0.58 -2.78
C LEU A 214 -17.28 -0.44 -2.96
N SER A 215 -16.79 0.79 -3.11
CA SER A 215 -15.35 1.03 -3.22
C SER A 215 -14.62 0.62 -1.95
N ALA A 216 -15.15 1.00 -0.77
CA ALA A 216 -14.57 0.62 0.51
C ALA A 216 -14.57 -0.90 0.71
N LEU A 217 -15.66 -1.58 0.35
CA LEU A 217 -15.77 -3.04 0.44
C LEU A 217 -14.75 -3.75 -0.46
N VAL A 218 -14.62 -3.33 -1.72
CA VAL A 218 -13.65 -3.92 -2.67
C VAL A 218 -12.22 -3.68 -2.20
N LEU A 219 -11.88 -2.45 -1.79
CA LEU A 219 -10.54 -2.12 -1.34
C LEU A 219 -10.16 -2.83 -0.04
N GLY A 220 -11.11 -2.93 0.91
CA GLY A 220 -10.93 -3.69 2.14
C GLY A 220 -10.71 -5.18 1.87
N ALA A 221 -11.51 -5.78 0.98
CA ALA A 221 -11.35 -7.18 0.60
C ALA A 221 -9.99 -7.46 -0.05
N VAL A 222 -9.53 -6.58 -0.95
CA VAL A 222 -8.20 -6.70 -1.57
C VAL A 222 -7.09 -6.54 -0.54
N GLY A 223 -7.18 -5.54 0.35
CA GLY A 223 -6.18 -5.31 1.40
C GLY A 223 -6.06 -6.48 2.38
N ILE A 224 -7.20 -6.99 2.87
CA ILE A 224 -7.24 -8.16 3.77
C ILE A 224 -6.73 -9.41 3.03
N GLY A 225 -7.13 -9.62 1.79
CA GLY A 225 -6.69 -10.76 0.99
C GLY A 225 -5.17 -10.75 0.79
N LEU A 226 -4.62 -9.61 0.36
CA LEU A 226 -3.19 -9.48 0.16
C LEU A 226 -2.41 -9.60 1.47
N SER A 227 -2.86 -9.01 2.58
CA SER A 227 -2.16 -9.18 3.88
C SER A 227 -2.17 -10.64 4.34
N THR A 228 -3.32 -11.30 4.24
CA THR A 228 -3.50 -12.69 4.67
C THR A 228 -2.66 -13.67 3.85
N TRP A 229 -2.60 -13.47 2.53
CA TRP A 229 -1.98 -14.42 1.61
C TRP A 229 -0.60 -13.96 1.08
N ARG A 230 -0.03 -12.89 1.63
CA ARG A 230 1.24 -12.29 1.17
C ARG A 230 2.39 -13.29 1.13
N TYR A 231 2.44 -14.20 2.10
CA TYR A 231 3.48 -15.22 2.19
C TYR A 231 3.48 -16.22 1.02
N LEU A 232 2.40 -16.27 0.23
CA LEU A 232 2.31 -17.10 -0.98
C LEU A 232 2.78 -16.39 -2.25
N LEU A 233 3.01 -15.07 -2.21
CA LEU A 233 3.37 -14.27 -3.38
C LEU A 233 4.81 -14.50 -3.85
N TRP A 234 5.63 -15.14 -3.03
CA TRP A 234 7.01 -15.48 -3.36
C TRP A 234 7.38 -16.82 -2.69
N PRO A 235 8.20 -17.69 -3.32
CA PRO A 235 8.58 -18.97 -2.72
C PRO A 235 9.36 -18.77 -1.41
N ALA A 236 9.00 -19.55 -0.39
CA ALA A 236 9.71 -19.59 0.89
C ALA A 236 11.07 -20.29 0.77
N VAL A 237 12.01 -19.93 1.66
CA VAL A 237 13.30 -20.60 1.79
C VAL A 237 13.22 -21.62 2.91
N LEU A 238 13.57 -22.86 2.59
CA LEU A 238 13.74 -23.92 3.57
C LEU A 238 15.15 -23.85 4.14
N ARG A 239 15.28 -23.74 5.47
CA ARG A 239 16.54 -23.88 6.20
C ARG A 239 16.46 -25.11 7.08
N GLN A 240 17.57 -25.85 7.14
CA GLN A 240 17.69 -27.09 7.90
C GLN A 240 18.99 -27.04 8.72
N GLY A 241 19.00 -27.67 9.89
CA GLY A 241 20.15 -27.64 10.80
C GLY A 241 19.75 -27.62 12.27
N GLU A 242 20.72 -27.33 13.14
CA GLU A 242 20.52 -27.34 14.60
C GLU A 242 19.71 -26.13 15.09
N GLY A 243 18.44 -26.40 15.45
CA GLY A 243 17.54 -25.58 16.26
C GLY A 243 17.69 -24.06 16.14
N PRO A 244 18.16 -23.34 17.18
CA PRO A 244 18.11 -21.88 17.27
C PRO A 244 18.91 -21.13 16.18
N LYS A 245 19.75 -21.81 15.39
CA LYS A 245 20.49 -21.19 14.27
C LYS A 245 19.68 -21.12 12.96
N LEU A 246 18.47 -21.69 12.93
CA LEU A 246 17.63 -21.69 11.73
C LEU A 246 17.05 -20.31 11.40
N LEU A 247 16.78 -19.51 12.44
CA LEU A 247 16.16 -18.20 12.33
C LEU A 247 17.19 -17.10 12.56
N ARG A 248 17.20 -16.12 11.66
CA ARG A 248 17.87 -14.84 11.85
C ARG A 248 16.84 -13.82 12.32
N ASP A 249 17.25 -12.79 13.05
CA ASP A 249 16.35 -11.77 13.62
C ASP A 249 15.43 -11.09 12.58
N SER A 250 15.90 -10.99 11.34
CA SER A 250 15.17 -10.37 10.23
C SER A 250 14.32 -11.34 9.40
N ASP A 251 14.28 -12.63 9.75
CA ASP A 251 13.47 -13.60 9.02
C ASP A 251 11.99 -13.48 9.39
N TRP A 252 11.15 -13.51 8.37
CA TRP A 252 9.73 -13.77 8.54
C TRP A 252 9.52 -15.28 8.62
N PHE A 253 9.32 -15.78 9.84
CA PHE A 253 8.97 -17.17 10.07
C PHE A 253 7.56 -17.47 9.56
N LEU A 254 7.42 -18.54 8.78
CA LEU A 254 6.13 -18.99 8.25
C LEU A 254 5.66 -20.24 9.00
N GLU A 255 6.47 -21.29 8.94
CA GLU A 255 6.16 -22.60 9.50
C GLU A 255 7.49 -23.34 9.73
N GLY A 256 7.49 -24.34 10.60
CA GLY A 256 8.68 -25.14 10.88
C GLY A 256 8.30 -26.50 11.41
N GLY A 257 9.30 -27.37 11.58
CA GLY A 257 9.07 -28.72 12.04
C GLY A 257 10.32 -29.56 12.00
N MET A 258 10.14 -30.87 11.79
CA MET A 258 11.23 -31.82 11.58
C MET A 258 11.04 -32.59 10.26
N LEU A 259 12.14 -32.87 9.59
CA LEU A 259 12.21 -33.74 8.43
C LEU A 259 12.43 -35.17 8.89
N THR A 260 11.72 -36.11 8.27
CA THR A 260 11.96 -37.52 8.46
C THR A 260 13.22 -37.98 7.74
N ALA A 261 13.70 -39.19 8.04
CA ALA A 261 14.82 -39.81 7.30
C ALA A 261 14.54 -39.94 5.78
N SER A 262 13.27 -39.99 5.38
CA SER A 262 12.86 -40.01 3.96
C SER A 262 12.76 -38.61 3.33
N GLY A 263 12.98 -37.54 4.10
CA GLY A 263 12.84 -36.15 3.67
C GLY A 263 11.41 -35.59 3.74
N SER A 264 10.46 -36.32 4.33
CA SER A 264 9.08 -35.86 4.51
C SER A 264 9.01 -34.80 5.62
N LYS A 265 8.17 -33.78 5.45
CA LYS A 265 7.98 -32.73 6.46
C LYS A 265 6.94 -33.15 7.50
N VAL A 266 7.29 -33.03 8.77
CA VAL A 266 6.39 -33.11 9.93
C VAL A 266 6.35 -31.73 10.57
N TYR A 267 5.20 -31.06 10.61
CA TYR A 267 5.12 -29.67 11.06
C TYR A 267 4.84 -29.55 12.55
N TRP A 268 5.34 -28.49 13.19
CA TRP A 268 5.12 -28.23 14.62
C TRP A 268 3.63 -28.19 14.98
N ARG A 269 2.80 -27.61 14.10
CA ARG A 269 1.35 -27.57 14.27
C ARG A 269 0.71 -28.95 14.35
N ASP A 270 1.28 -29.96 13.70
CA ASP A 270 0.76 -31.32 13.72
C ASP A 270 0.94 -31.97 15.10
N CYS A 271 1.84 -31.46 15.94
CA CYS A 271 2.08 -31.93 17.31
C CYS A 271 1.50 -31.02 18.39
N TYR A 272 0.80 -29.93 18.03
CA TYR A 272 0.37 -28.88 18.97
C TYR A 272 -0.53 -29.37 20.13
N HIS A 273 -1.13 -30.55 19.99
CA HIS A 273 -2.00 -31.18 21.00
C HIS A 273 -1.24 -31.92 22.11
N ALA A 274 0.09 -32.06 22.02
CA ALA A 274 0.89 -32.79 23.00
C ALA A 274 1.09 -32.04 24.34
N GLY A 275 0.81 -30.72 24.38
CA GLY A 275 0.60 -29.95 25.62
C GLY A 275 1.82 -29.64 26.48
N SER A 276 2.92 -30.38 26.36
CA SER A 276 4.21 -30.12 27.03
C SER A 276 5.36 -30.13 26.04
N GLU A 277 6.48 -29.47 26.40
CA GLU A 277 7.71 -29.43 25.59
C GLU A 277 8.23 -30.84 25.27
N ASP A 278 8.37 -31.68 26.29
CA ASP A 278 8.72 -33.10 26.14
C ASP A 278 7.73 -33.85 25.24
N GLY A 279 6.44 -33.51 25.34
CA GLY A 279 5.38 -34.09 24.51
C GLY A 279 5.49 -33.69 23.04
N TYR A 280 5.86 -32.45 22.75
CA TYR A 280 6.09 -31.98 21.38
C TYR A 280 7.26 -32.69 20.72
N GLU A 281 8.38 -32.82 21.44
CA GLU A 281 9.55 -33.53 20.93
C GLU A 281 9.29 -35.03 20.75
N ALA A 282 8.61 -35.65 21.71
CA ALA A 282 8.22 -37.06 21.63
C ALA A 282 7.30 -37.30 20.43
N CYS A 283 6.26 -36.48 20.25
CA CYS A 283 5.35 -36.55 19.11
C CYS A 283 6.09 -36.45 17.76
N MET A 284 7.06 -35.55 17.66
CA MET A 284 7.85 -35.41 16.45
C MET A 284 8.76 -36.62 16.20
N ARG A 285 9.40 -37.15 17.25
CA ARG A 285 10.20 -38.38 17.16
C ARG A 285 9.35 -39.58 16.76
N ASP A 286 8.16 -39.72 17.32
CA ASP A 286 7.21 -40.80 17.01
C ASP A 286 6.73 -40.74 15.56
N ARG A 287 6.66 -39.53 14.99
CA ARG A 287 6.40 -39.31 13.56
C ARG A 287 7.65 -39.39 12.68
N GLY A 288 8.78 -39.81 13.26
CA GLY A 288 10.03 -40.05 12.56
C GLY A 288 10.83 -38.80 12.25
N GLY A 289 10.58 -37.67 12.92
CA GLY A 289 11.34 -36.42 12.77
C GLY A 289 12.79 -36.55 13.26
N VAL A 290 13.74 -36.23 12.37
CA VAL A 290 15.19 -36.37 12.61
C VAL A 290 15.92 -35.04 12.50
N THR A 291 15.57 -34.20 11.53
CA THR A 291 16.29 -32.94 11.26
C THR A 291 15.37 -31.74 11.34
N PRO A 292 15.61 -30.77 12.25
CA PRO A 292 14.81 -29.56 12.32
C PRO A 292 14.87 -28.73 11.04
N PHE A 293 13.74 -28.12 10.68
CA PHE A 293 13.66 -27.16 9.58
C PHE A 293 12.77 -25.96 9.91
N ALA A 294 13.03 -24.87 9.21
CA ALA A 294 12.18 -23.68 9.20
C ALA A 294 11.96 -23.21 7.76
N GLU A 295 10.72 -22.83 7.45
CA GLU A 295 10.34 -22.11 6.25
C GLU A 295 10.23 -20.63 6.57
N VAL A 296 11.01 -19.83 5.83
CA VAL A 296 11.13 -18.41 6.11
C VAL A 296 11.12 -17.58 4.85
N HIS A 297 10.71 -16.32 4.98
CA HIS A 297 11.17 -15.28 4.06
C HIS A 297 12.35 -14.52 4.70
N PRO A 298 13.56 -14.61 4.12
CA PRO A 298 14.66 -13.74 4.52
C PRO A 298 14.38 -12.29 4.12
N ALA A 299 15.10 -11.34 4.74
CA ALA A 299 15.01 -9.92 4.39
C ALA A 299 15.24 -9.60 2.90
N SER A 300 15.98 -10.45 2.17
CA SER A 300 16.17 -10.33 0.72
C SER A 300 14.87 -10.49 -0.08
N HIS A 301 13.82 -11.10 0.49
CA HIS A 301 12.51 -11.25 -0.14
C HIS A 301 11.66 -9.98 -0.08
N TYR A 302 12.08 -8.95 0.65
CA TYR A 302 11.36 -7.67 0.73
C TYR A 302 11.04 -7.11 -0.65
N TRP A 303 12.03 -6.94 -1.52
CA TRP A 303 11.83 -6.34 -2.85
C TRP A 303 11.01 -7.22 -3.80
N PRO A 304 11.28 -8.53 -3.93
CA PRO A 304 10.42 -9.43 -4.71
C PRO A 304 8.94 -9.37 -4.30
N LEU A 305 8.65 -9.49 -3.00
CA LEU A 305 7.27 -9.41 -2.49
C LEU A 305 6.64 -8.04 -2.78
N GLN A 306 7.36 -6.94 -2.55
CA GLN A 306 6.89 -5.59 -2.86
C GLN A 306 6.51 -5.44 -4.32
N LEU A 307 7.35 -5.93 -5.23
CA LEU A 307 7.15 -5.80 -6.67
C LEU A 307 6.00 -6.70 -7.16
N VAL A 308 5.87 -7.93 -6.65
CA VAL A 308 4.76 -8.82 -6.98
C VAL A 308 3.43 -8.23 -6.51
N GLU A 309 3.34 -7.79 -5.25
CA GLU A 309 2.12 -7.17 -4.71
C GLU A 309 1.78 -5.89 -5.47
N THR A 310 2.76 -5.02 -5.75
CA THR A 310 2.58 -3.83 -6.58
C THR A 310 2.09 -4.17 -7.99
N GLY A 311 2.66 -5.19 -8.63
CA GLY A 311 2.29 -5.63 -9.97
C GLY A 311 0.83 -6.10 -10.03
N ILE A 312 0.39 -6.88 -9.03
CA ILE A 312 -1.00 -7.31 -8.89
C ILE A 312 -1.92 -6.08 -8.76
N LEU A 313 -1.58 -5.14 -7.88
CA LEU A 313 -2.38 -3.94 -7.64
C LEU A 313 -2.48 -3.05 -8.89
N ILE A 314 -1.38 -2.85 -9.61
CA ILE A 314 -1.37 -2.08 -10.87
C ILE A 314 -2.19 -2.79 -11.95
N ALA A 315 -2.10 -4.13 -12.06
CA ALA A 315 -2.88 -4.90 -13.01
C ALA A 315 -4.39 -4.77 -12.72
N LEU A 316 -4.79 -4.91 -11.45
CA LEU A 316 -6.18 -4.70 -11.02
C LEU A 316 -6.66 -3.26 -11.28
N ALA A 317 -5.81 -2.27 -11.02
CA ALA A 317 -6.11 -0.87 -11.30
C ALA A 317 -6.32 -0.63 -12.80
N ALA A 318 -5.44 -1.16 -13.65
CA ALA A 318 -5.54 -1.05 -15.10
C ALA A 318 -6.82 -1.71 -15.64
N LEU A 319 -7.17 -2.89 -15.12
CA LEU A 319 -8.42 -3.58 -15.45
C LEU A 319 -9.65 -2.75 -15.03
N ALA A 320 -9.64 -2.17 -13.83
CA ALA A 320 -10.73 -1.33 -13.35
C ALA A 320 -10.88 -0.05 -14.19
N VAL A 321 -9.77 0.62 -14.54
CA VAL A 321 -9.79 1.77 -15.46
C VAL A 321 -10.34 1.36 -16.82
N PHE A 322 -9.84 0.26 -17.41
CA PHE A 322 -10.32 -0.25 -18.69
C PHE A 322 -11.83 -0.53 -18.67
N ALA A 323 -12.31 -1.19 -17.60
CA ALA A 323 -13.72 -1.46 -17.40
C ALA A 323 -14.54 -0.16 -17.30
N ALA A 324 -14.06 0.85 -16.56
CA ALA A 324 -14.74 2.13 -16.43
C ALA A 324 -14.90 2.85 -17.78
N PHE A 325 -13.84 2.87 -18.60
CA PHE A 325 -13.90 3.42 -19.96
C PHE A 325 -14.83 2.62 -20.88
N ARG A 326 -14.81 1.29 -20.79
CA ARG A 326 -15.68 0.41 -21.59
C ARG A 326 -17.15 0.62 -21.24
N VAL A 327 -17.47 0.70 -19.95
CA VAL A 327 -18.82 0.99 -19.46
C VAL A 327 -19.27 2.37 -19.92
N LEU A 328 -18.43 3.40 -19.77
CA LEU A 328 -18.76 4.75 -20.22
C LEU A 328 -19.05 4.81 -21.73
N ARG A 329 -18.22 4.15 -22.54
CA ARG A 329 -18.40 4.07 -24.00
C ARG A 329 -19.70 3.37 -24.38
N ARG A 330 -20.06 2.26 -23.72
CA ARG A 330 -21.32 1.54 -24.02
C ARG A 330 -22.58 2.33 -23.71
N LEU A 331 -22.51 3.24 -22.73
CA LEU A 331 -23.67 4.00 -22.26
C LEU A 331 -23.89 5.31 -23.01
N HIS A 332 -22.86 5.85 -23.68
CA HIS A 332 -22.88 7.20 -24.26
C HIS A 332 -22.13 7.33 -25.59
N GLY A 333 -21.78 6.21 -26.22
CA GLY A 333 -21.10 6.14 -27.51
C GLY A 333 -21.87 5.29 -28.50
#